data_AF-A0A0W0X2C5-F1
#
_entry.id   AF-A0A0W0X2C5-F1
#
_cell.length_a   1.000
_cell.length_b   1.000
_cell.length_c   1.000
_cell.angle_alpha   90.00
_cell.angle_beta   90.00
_cell.angle_gamma   90.00
#
_symmetry.space_group_name_H-M   'P 1'
#
loop_
_entity.id
_entity.type
_entity.pdbx_description
1 polymer ?
#
loop_
_entity_poly.entity_id
_entity_poly.type
_entity_poly.pdbx_seq_one_letter_code
_entity_poly.pdbx_strand_id
1 'polypeptide(L)'
;MSTVRTSLSALLAFFTLGSGINVYAETRADYADYCTKAGGVAEKMTAEFLTPGRWVQGQSKSFCNFYLENAFVSIGLETFASNKPSIAATYSKRLKEVDVDSALWKGESSNPAHNVCKNLGGANIGFVTDGGFANHLGQSDICVFGDGSMVSGWSLIYMANHREGYDEIKSQVKAEPLNIHIPN
;
A
#
# COMPACT_ATOMS: atom_id res chain seq x y z
N MET A 1 12.64 -81.40 3.75
CA MET A 1 11.43 -81.36 2.89
C MET A 1 10.73 -80.04 3.09
N SER A 2 10.37 -79.42 1.97
CA SER A 2 9.74 -78.12 1.77
C SER A 2 8.35 -77.98 2.42
N THR A 3 7.99 -76.79 2.93
CA THR A 3 6.73 -76.06 2.61
C THR A 3 6.67 -74.74 3.39
N VAL A 4 6.83 -73.58 2.72
CA VAL A 4 5.80 -72.65 2.18
C VAL A 4 5.48 -71.46 3.12
N ARG A 5 5.79 -70.27 2.59
CA ARG A 5 5.44 -68.92 3.08
C ARG A 5 3.93 -68.65 2.94
N THR A 6 3.35 -67.85 3.83
CA THR A 6 2.39 -66.80 3.40
C THR A 6 2.29 -65.66 4.41
N SER A 7 2.35 -64.44 3.87
CA SER A 7 2.35 -63.12 4.48
C SER A 7 0.99 -62.65 5.01
N LEU A 8 0.97 -61.58 5.81
CA LEU A 8 0.19 -60.34 5.63
C LEU A 8 0.48 -59.42 6.85
N SER A 9 1.34 -58.42 6.74
CA SER A 9 1.04 -57.04 6.31
C SER A 9 -0.11 -56.37 7.07
N ALA A 10 0.24 -55.56 8.07
CA ALA A 10 -0.56 -54.40 8.49
C ALA A 10 0.39 -53.20 8.61
N LEU A 11 0.57 -52.48 7.50
CA LEU A 11 1.19 -51.15 7.49
C LEU A 11 0.25 -50.18 8.21
N LEU A 12 0.65 -49.70 9.39
CA LEU A 12 0.07 -48.52 10.01
C LEU A 12 0.67 -47.29 9.31
N ALA A 13 -0.11 -46.73 8.38
CA ALA A 13 0.14 -45.40 7.82
C ALA A 13 -0.13 -44.36 8.92
N PHE A 14 0.93 -43.76 9.46
CA PHE A 14 0.82 -42.58 10.31
C PHE A 14 0.35 -41.41 9.45
N PHE A 15 -0.85 -40.92 9.77
CA PHE A 15 -1.44 -39.69 9.25
C PHE A 15 -0.48 -38.51 9.47
N THR A 16 0.01 -37.94 8.37
CA THR A 16 0.55 -36.58 8.35
C THR A 16 -0.61 -35.60 8.56
N LEU A 17 -0.80 -35.15 9.80
CA LEU A 17 -1.68 -34.03 10.11
C LEU A 17 -1.09 -32.76 9.46
N GLY A 18 -1.84 -32.22 8.51
CA GLY A 18 -1.44 -31.07 7.72
C GLY A 18 -1.29 -29.79 8.55
N SER A 19 -0.08 -29.24 8.57
CA SER A 19 0.18 -27.84 8.90
C SER A 19 -0.18 -26.96 7.71
N GLY A 20 -1.48 -26.89 7.40
CA GLY A 20 -1.99 -25.90 6.46
C GLY A 20 -2.48 -24.66 7.23
N ILE A 21 -2.29 -23.49 6.61
CA ILE A 21 -3.02 -22.22 6.80
C ILE A 21 -2.80 -21.43 8.11
N ASN A 22 -1.79 -20.54 8.14
CA ASN A 22 -1.81 -19.26 8.88
C ASN A 22 -0.88 -18.14 8.31
N VAL A 23 -0.32 -18.29 7.11
CA VAL A 23 0.68 -17.36 6.54
C VAL A 23 0.16 -15.93 6.34
N TYR A 24 -1.14 -15.75 6.06
CA TYR A 24 -1.73 -14.44 5.77
C TYR A 24 -1.89 -13.53 7.01
N ALA A 25 -2.13 -14.10 8.19
CA ALA A 25 -2.29 -13.32 9.42
C ALA A 25 -0.94 -12.85 9.96
N GLU A 26 0.07 -13.72 9.92
CA GLU A 26 1.45 -13.41 10.32
C GLU A 26 2.05 -12.29 9.46
N THR A 27 1.85 -12.34 8.13
CA THR A 27 2.39 -11.33 7.22
C THR A 27 1.86 -9.91 7.52
N ARG A 28 0.58 -9.79 7.92
CA ARG A 28 -0.02 -8.48 8.23
C ARG A 28 0.45 -7.93 9.58
N ALA A 29 0.63 -8.80 10.57
CA ALA A 29 1.21 -8.43 11.85
C ALA A 29 2.66 -7.95 11.66
N ASP A 30 3.46 -8.67 10.88
CA ASP A 30 4.83 -8.28 10.54
C ASP A 30 4.91 -6.91 9.84
N TYR A 31 3.95 -6.61 8.97
CA TYR A 31 3.89 -5.32 8.28
C TYR A 31 3.53 -4.18 9.22
N ALA A 32 2.58 -4.38 10.13
CA ALA A 32 2.23 -3.40 11.14
C ALA A 32 3.41 -3.15 12.09
N ASP A 33 4.09 -4.19 12.54
CA ASP A 33 5.29 -4.10 13.38
C ASP A 33 6.42 -3.34 12.68
N TYR A 34 6.63 -3.59 11.39
CA TYR A 34 7.61 -2.84 10.60
C TYR A 34 7.25 -1.36 10.51
N CYS A 35 5.98 -1.04 10.25
CA CYS A 35 5.48 0.33 10.26
C CYS A 35 5.76 1.03 11.59
N THR A 36 5.45 0.37 12.73
CA THR A 36 5.71 0.94 14.06
C THR A 36 7.18 1.08 14.37
N LYS A 37 8.03 0.12 14.00
CA LYS A 37 9.50 0.23 14.15
C LYS A 37 10.10 1.36 13.34
N ALA A 38 9.50 1.69 12.20
CA ALA A 38 9.87 2.83 11.36
C ALA A 38 9.40 4.19 11.93
N GLY A 39 8.67 4.21 13.05
CA GLY A 39 8.10 5.42 13.64
C GLY A 39 6.71 5.79 13.12
N GLY A 40 6.07 4.91 12.35
CA GLY A 40 4.72 5.10 11.83
C GLY A 40 3.62 4.48 12.70
N VAL A 41 2.37 4.75 12.34
CA VAL A 41 1.16 4.19 12.94
C VAL A 41 0.44 3.36 11.89
N ALA A 42 0.33 2.06 12.14
CA ALA A 42 -0.47 1.18 11.29
C ALA A 42 -1.96 1.40 11.58
N GLU A 43 -2.67 2.04 10.67
CA GLU A 43 -4.07 2.44 10.86
C GLU A 43 -4.98 1.84 9.79
N LYS A 44 -6.17 1.41 10.19
CA LYS A 44 -7.22 0.96 9.27
C LYS A 44 -8.05 2.17 8.85
N MET A 45 -7.93 2.57 7.58
CA MET A 45 -8.65 3.69 7.00
C MET A 45 -9.82 3.17 6.17
N THR A 46 -10.99 3.78 6.34
CA THR A 46 -12.22 3.38 5.62
C THR A 46 -12.47 4.36 4.49
N ALA A 47 -12.76 3.85 3.29
CA ALA A 47 -13.20 4.70 2.19
C ALA A 47 -14.55 5.33 2.56
N GLU A 48 -14.67 6.65 2.42
CA GLU A 48 -15.90 7.39 2.66
C GLU A 48 -16.28 8.15 1.39
N PHE A 49 -17.56 8.15 1.07
CA PHE A 49 -18.10 8.79 -0.12
C PHE A 49 -19.30 9.66 0.24
N LEU A 50 -19.33 10.88 -0.26
CA LEU A 50 -20.48 11.74 -0.17
C LEU A 50 -21.44 11.39 -1.30
N THR A 51 -22.58 10.83 -0.93
CA THR A 51 -23.73 10.64 -1.83
C THR A 51 -24.77 11.72 -1.55
N PRO A 52 -25.74 11.99 -2.43
CA PRO A 52 -26.75 13.01 -2.18
C PRO A 52 -27.38 12.89 -0.78
N GLY A 53 -27.07 13.85 0.08
CA GLY A 53 -27.60 13.96 1.44
C GLY A 53 -26.95 13.09 2.53
N ARG A 54 -25.95 12.24 2.23
CA ARG A 54 -25.27 11.44 3.28
C ARG A 54 -23.90 10.89 2.90
N TRP A 55 -23.09 10.66 3.92
CA TRP A 55 -21.87 9.86 3.82
C TRP A 55 -22.18 8.36 3.81
N VAL A 56 -21.52 7.62 2.93
CA VAL A 56 -21.53 6.15 2.90
C VAL A 56 -20.11 5.62 3.05
N GLN A 57 -19.98 4.52 3.78
CA GLN A 57 -18.70 3.84 3.99
C GLN A 57 -18.50 2.73 2.96
N GLY A 58 -17.29 2.63 2.44
CA GLY A 58 -16.84 1.58 1.54
C GLY A 58 -15.85 0.62 2.20
N GLN A 59 -14.94 0.08 1.39
CA GLN A 59 -13.92 -0.85 1.88
C GLN A 59 -12.90 -0.13 2.77
N SER A 60 -12.39 -0.85 3.77
CA SER A 60 -11.25 -0.38 4.55
C SER A 60 -9.95 -1.02 4.09
N LYS A 61 -8.86 -0.24 4.17
CA LYS A 61 -7.48 -0.69 3.91
C LYS A 61 -6.58 -0.26 5.07
N SER A 62 -5.47 -0.96 5.25
CA SER A 62 -4.46 -0.56 6.25
C SER A 62 -3.40 0.30 5.60
N PHE A 63 -3.03 1.36 6.30
CA PHE A 63 -1.99 2.31 5.91
C PHE A 63 -0.95 2.41 7.03
N CYS A 64 0.28 2.73 6.66
CA CYS A 64 1.28 3.22 7.57
C CYS A 64 1.29 4.74 7.49
N ASN A 65 0.88 5.40 8.57
CA ASN A 65 0.77 6.84 8.67
C ASN A 65 1.91 7.39 9.55
N PHE A 66 2.61 8.41 9.07
CA PHE A 66 3.65 9.11 9.83
C PHE A 66 3.18 10.53 10.13
N TYR A 67 3.27 10.90 11.40
CA TYR A 67 2.88 12.21 11.91
C TYR A 67 4.14 12.89 12.45
N LEU A 68 4.83 13.60 11.57
CA LEU A 68 6.05 14.34 11.89
C LEU A 68 5.72 15.84 12.00
N GLU A 69 6.59 16.62 12.65
CA GLU A 69 6.37 18.05 12.87
C GLU A 69 6.04 18.81 11.58
N ASN A 70 6.76 18.51 10.49
CA ASN A 70 6.62 19.19 9.19
C ASN A 70 6.11 18.28 8.06
N ALA A 71 5.68 17.05 8.38
CA ALA A 71 5.29 16.07 7.37
C ALA A 71 4.15 15.16 7.84
N PHE A 72 3.21 14.90 6.93
CA PHE A 72 2.23 13.84 7.07
C PHE A 72 2.38 12.90 5.87
N VAL A 73 2.77 11.65 6.16
CA VAL A 73 2.94 10.62 5.13
C VAL A 73 1.90 9.53 5.33
N SER A 74 1.18 9.18 4.27
CA SER A 74 0.28 8.02 4.26
C SER A 74 0.62 7.09 3.10
N ILE A 75 1.05 5.87 3.42
CA ILE A 75 1.40 4.84 2.43
C ILE A 75 0.60 3.57 2.78
N GLY A 76 0.06 2.87 1.78
CA GLY A 76 -0.59 1.58 1.99
C GLY A 76 0.36 0.63 2.75
N LEU A 77 -0.15 -0.07 3.77
CA LEU A 77 0.71 -0.84 4.69
C LEU A 77 1.54 -1.89 3.94
N GLU A 78 0.94 -2.57 2.97
CA GLU A 78 1.63 -3.53 2.10
C GLU A 78 2.63 -2.84 1.17
N THR A 79 2.34 -1.62 0.69
CA THR A 79 3.26 -0.83 -0.14
C THR A 79 4.52 -0.44 0.65
N PHE A 80 4.36 -0.06 1.92
CA PHE A 80 5.48 0.36 2.78
C PHE A 80 6.34 -0.82 3.25
N ALA A 81 5.70 -1.88 3.76
CA ALA A 81 6.37 -2.92 4.54
C ALA A 81 6.68 -4.22 3.76
N SER A 82 6.08 -4.42 2.59
CA SER A 82 6.37 -5.61 1.78
C SER A 82 7.71 -5.49 1.07
N ASN A 83 8.38 -6.62 0.87
CA ASN A 83 9.54 -6.71 -0.04
C ASN A 83 9.12 -6.80 -1.51
N LYS A 84 7.82 -7.00 -1.80
CA LYS A 84 7.32 -7.18 -3.16
C LYS A 84 7.32 -5.83 -3.89
N PRO A 85 8.03 -5.70 -5.03
CA PRO A 85 7.96 -4.51 -5.86
C PRO A 85 6.53 -4.15 -6.26
N SER A 86 6.21 -2.86 -6.24
CA SER A 86 4.90 -2.32 -6.63
C SER A 86 5.04 -0.95 -7.29
N ILE A 87 3.99 -0.50 -7.97
CA ILE A 87 3.96 0.79 -8.66
C ILE A 87 4.11 1.94 -7.66
N ALA A 88 3.32 1.96 -6.58
CA ALA A 88 3.43 3.00 -5.56
C ALA A 88 4.82 3.03 -4.91
N ALA A 89 5.38 1.88 -4.51
CA ALA A 89 6.73 1.83 -3.94
C ALA A 89 7.80 2.31 -4.94
N THR A 90 7.61 2.00 -6.22
CA THR A 90 8.49 2.47 -7.29
C THR A 90 8.45 3.99 -7.41
N TYR A 91 7.26 4.59 -7.45
CA TYR A 91 7.13 6.04 -7.52
C TYR A 91 7.62 6.72 -6.24
N SER A 92 7.33 6.18 -5.05
CA SER A 92 7.87 6.72 -3.79
C SER A 92 9.40 6.85 -3.83
N LYS A 93 10.10 5.88 -4.45
CA LYS A 93 11.56 5.88 -4.54
C LYS A 93 12.12 6.64 -5.74
N ARG A 94 11.48 6.54 -6.91
CA ARG A 94 12.06 6.92 -8.22
C ARG A 94 11.33 8.05 -8.94
N LEU A 95 10.18 8.50 -8.45
CA LEU A 95 9.53 9.67 -9.03
C LEU A 95 10.50 10.85 -8.92
N LYS A 96 10.78 11.47 -10.07
CA LYS A 96 11.60 12.68 -10.12
C LYS A 96 10.81 13.84 -9.57
N GLU A 97 11.53 14.88 -9.17
CA GLU A 97 10.94 16.14 -8.75
C GLU A 97 9.85 16.59 -9.73
N VAL A 98 8.68 16.88 -9.17
CA VAL A 98 7.52 17.37 -9.90
C VAL A 98 7.60 18.89 -9.91
N ASP A 99 8.31 19.40 -10.92
CA ASP A 99 8.48 20.84 -11.18
C ASP A 99 7.11 21.53 -11.38
N VAL A 100 7.02 22.83 -11.11
CA VAL A 100 5.81 23.65 -11.24
C VAL A 100 5.19 23.59 -12.66
N ASP A 101 6.03 23.39 -13.68
CA ASP A 101 5.61 23.28 -15.08
C ASP A 101 5.39 21.83 -15.55
N SER A 102 5.54 20.83 -14.66
CA SER A 102 5.38 19.42 -15.00
C SER A 102 4.00 19.12 -15.58
N ALA A 103 3.99 18.27 -16.61
CA ALA A 103 2.74 17.77 -17.19
C ALA A 103 1.90 17.00 -16.17
N LEU A 104 2.51 16.48 -15.10
CA LEU A 104 1.83 15.76 -14.03
C LEU A 104 0.79 16.62 -13.29
N TRP A 105 0.95 17.94 -13.24
CA TRP A 105 -0.03 18.83 -12.60
C TRP A 105 -1.30 19.05 -13.41
N LYS A 106 -1.27 18.81 -14.72
CA LYS A 106 -2.34 19.20 -15.64
C LYS A 106 -3.56 18.28 -15.49
N GLY A 107 -4.75 18.85 -15.36
CA GLY A 107 -5.99 18.09 -15.31
C GLY A 107 -7.18 18.91 -14.84
N GLU A 108 -8.32 18.24 -14.69
CA GLU A 108 -9.60 18.87 -14.35
C GLU A 108 -9.87 18.92 -12.84
N SER A 109 -9.08 18.22 -12.02
CA SER A 109 -9.27 18.23 -10.57
C SER A 109 -8.78 19.55 -9.97
N SER A 110 -9.60 20.12 -9.07
CA SER A 110 -9.24 21.27 -8.25
C SER A 110 -8.16 20.94 -7.20
N ASN A 111 -8.05 19.68 -6.77
CA ASN A 111 -6.93 19.20 -5.97
C ASN A 111 -5.78 18.74 -6.90
N PRO A 112 -4.61 19.43 -6.90
CA PRO A 112 -3.48 19.10 -7.77
C PRO A 112 -2.93 17.69 -7.58
N ALA A 113 -2.94 17.16 -6.36
CA ALA A 113 -2.47 15.79 -6.09
C ALA A 113 -3.30 14.73 -6.85
N HIS A 114 -4.59 15.00 -7.09
CA HIS A 114 -5.41 14.10 -7.87
C HIS A 114 -5.01 14.09 -9.35
N ASN A 115 -4.59 15.23 -9.90
CA ASN A 115 -4.08 15.32 -11.28
C ASN A 115 -2.76 14.55 -11.40
N VAL A 116 -1.84 14.74 -10.46
CA VAL A 116 -0.57 13.98 -10.43
C VAL A 116 -0.83 12.49 -10.37
N CYS A 117 -1.70 12.03 -9.46
CA CYS A 117 -2.07 10.62 -9.38
C CYS A 117 -2.62 10.08 -10.70
N LYS A 118 -3.56 10.80 -11.33
CA LYS A 118 -4.16 10.41 -12.61
C LYS A 118 -3.11 10.33 -13.74
N ASN A 119 -2.23 11.32 -13.83
CA ASN A 119 -1.19 11.38 -14.86
C ASN A 119 -0.07 10.36 -14.66
N LEU A 120 0.11 9.86 -13.44
CA LEU A 120 0.94 8.69 -13.13
C LEU A 120 0.24 7.35 -13.40
N GLY A 121 -0.98 7.36 -13.95
CA GLY A 121 -1.77 6.15 -14.24
C GLY A 121 -2.45 5.55 -13.02
N GLY A 122 -2.54 6.29 -11.91
CA GLY A 122 -3.31 5.92 -10.74
C GLY A 122 -4.74 6.46 -10.78
N ALA A 123 -5.51 6.14 -9.75
CA ALA A 123 -6.85 6.67 -9.52
C ALA A 123 -7.01 7.08 -8.06
N ASN A 124 -7.76 8.17 -7.82
CA ASN A 124 -8.23 8.51 -6.48
C ASN A 124 -9.66 8.01 -6.33
N ILE A 125 -10.02 7.57 -5.13
CA ILE A 125 -11.40 7.13 -4.87
C ILE A 125 -12.42 8.28 -4.95
N GLY A 126 -11.96 9.53 -4.79
CA GLY A 126 -12.74 10.75 -4.99
C GLY A 126 -13.00 11.13 -6.46
N PHE A 127 -12.55 10.34 -7.45
CA PHE A 127 -12.61 10.73 -8.86
C PHE A 127 -14.02 10.63 -9.49
N VAL A 128 -14.91 9.81 -8.93
CA VAL A 128 -16.28 9.60 -9.47
C VAL A 128 -17.34 10.26 -8.59
N THR A 129 -17.05 10.44 -7.32
CA THR A 129 -17.89 11.08 -6.29
C THR A 129 -16.95 11.66 -5.25
N ASP A 130 -17.33 12.75 -4.57
CA ASP A 130 -16.51 13.28 -3.48
C ASP A 130 -16.24 12.19 -2.44
N GLY A 131 -14.96 11.90 -2.17
CA GLY A 131 -14.59 10.81 -1.28
C GLY A 131 -13.09 10.62 -1.10
N GLY A 132 -12.73 9.88 -0.06
CA GLY A 132 -11.35 9.66 0.36
C GLY A 132 -11.24 8.56 1.42
N PHE A 133 -10.03 8.09 1.70
CA PHE A 133 -9.82 7.16 2.81
C PHE A 133 -9.69 7.98 4.08
N ALA A 134 -10.56 7.73 5.05
CA ALA A 134 -10.61 8.49 6.27
C ALA A 134 -9.80 7.81 7.39
N ASN A 135 -9.04 8.63 8.11
CA ASN A 135 -8.47 8.31 9.42
C ASN A 135 -8.99 9.28 10.49
N HIS A 136 -8.40 9.25 11.69
CA HIS A 136 -8.78 10.16 12.77
C HIS A 136 -8.54 11.66 12.48
N LEU A 137 -7.77 12.02 11.44
CA LEU A 137 -7.56 13.39 10.97
C LEU A 137 -8.51 13.78 9.83
N GLY A 138 -9.28 12.85 9.28
CA GLY A 138 -10.19 13.06 8.15
C GLY A 138 -9.75 12.32 6.88
N GLN A 139 -10.25 12.77 5.72
CA GLN A 139 -10.02 12.12 4.44
C GLN A 139 -8.63 12.44 3.87
N SER A 140 -7.97 11.41 3.35
CA SER A 140 -6.68 11.50 2.65
C SER A 140 -6.83 11.22 1.16
N ASP A 141 -5.99 11.89 0.36
CA ASP A 141 -5.90 11.82 -1.10
C ASP A 141 -5.14 10.57 -1.56
N ILE A 142 -5.69 9.39 -1.29
CA ILE A 142 -4.99 8.14 -1.62
C ILE A 142 -5.04 7.86 -3.13
N CYS A 143 -3.86 7.86 -3.73
CA CYS A 143 -3.64 7.35 -5.08
C CYS A 143 -3.53 5.83 -5.06
N VAL A 144 -4.34 5.18 -5.88
CA VAL A 144 -4.40 3.72 -6.04
C VAL A 144 -3.93 3.35 -7.44
N PHE A 145 -2.96 2.44 -7.55
CA PHE A 145 -2.43 1.98 -8.84
C PHE A 145 -3.03 0.64 -9.29
N GLY A 146 -2.81 0.28 -10.56
CA GLY A 146 -3.37 -0.93 -11.17
C GLY A 146 -2.94 -2.26 -10.53
N ASP A 147 -1.84 -2.27 -9.76
CA ASP A 147 -1.40 -3.42 -8.96
C ASP A 147 -1.97 -3.43 -7.53
N GLY A 148 -2.87 -2.49 -7.22
CA GLY A 148 -3.52 -2.34 -5.91
C GLY A 148 -2.67 -1.64 -4.85
N SER A 149 -1.43 -1.23 -5.18
CA SER A 149 -0.58 -0.47 -4.28
C SER A 149 -1.09 0.96 -4.10
N MET A 150 -0.84 1.54 -2.93
CA MET A 150 -1.49 2.77 -2.49
C MET A 150 -0.51 3.72 -1.80
N VAL A 151 -0.65 5.02 -2.06
CA VAL A 151 0.09 6.10 -1.39
C VAL A 151 -0.69 7.42 -1.53
N SER A 152 -0.66 8.31 -0.53
CA SER A 152 -1.22 9.65 -0.67
C SER A 152 -0.50 10.41 -1.81
N GLY A 153 -1.27 11.08 -2.66
CA GLY A 153 -0.74 11.87 -3.77
C GLY A 153 0.21 12.96 -3.27
N TRP A 154 -0.17 13.69 -2.22
CA TRP A 154 0.70 14.68 -1.58
C TRP A 154 1.95 14.05 -0.95
N SER A 155 1.81 12.90 -0.30
CA SER A 155 2.98 12.18 0.23
C SER A 155 3.99 11.86 -0.87
N LEU A 156 3.49 11.37 -2.01
CA LEU A 156 4.31 11.03 -3.17
C LEU A 156 5.01 12.25 -3.77
N ILE A 157 4.27 13.35 -3.97
CA ILE A 157 4.80 14.62 -4.48
C ILE A 157 5.90 15.16 -3.56
N TYR A 158 5.66 15.19 -2.24
CA TYR A 158 6.61 15.76 -1.29
C TYR A 158 7.86 14.90 -1.11
N MET A 159 7.75 13.57 -1.27
CA MET A 159 8.91 12.66 -1.40
C MET A 159 9.71 12.87 -2.68
N ALA A 160 9.05 13.24 -3.78
CA ALA A 160 9.72 13.52 -5.05
C ALA A 160 10.46 14.87 -5.00
N ASN A 161 9.90 15.85 -4.29
CA ASN A 161 10.45 17.21 -4.18
C ASN A 161 11.32 17.40 -2.94
N HIS A 162 11.78 16.33 -2.29
CA HIS A 162 12.73 16.38 -1.17
C HIS A 162 12.30 17.29 -0.01
N ARG A 163 10.99 17.35 0.28
CA ARG A 163 10.49 18.15 1.39
C ARG A 163 10.96 17.56 2.72
N GLU A 164 11.33 18.42 3.66
CA GLU A 164 11.77 18.02 4.99
C GLU A 164 10.82 17.01 5.64
N GLY A 165 11.39 15.92 6.18
CA GLY A 165 10.66 14.81 6.80
C GLY A 165 10.22 13.70 5.85
N TYR A 166 10.12 13.93 4.53
CA TYR A 166 9.62 12.92 3.58
C TYR A 166 10.71 11.95 3.09
N ASP A 167 11.96 12.43 2.95
CA ASP A 167 13.08 11.62 2.46
C ASP A 167 13.45 10.47 3.42
N GLU A 168 13.33 10.70 4.73
CA GLU A 168 13.56 9.65 5.73
C GLU A 168 12.55 8.51 5.55
N ILE A 169 11.27 8.82 5.37
CA ILE A 169 10.23 7.81 5.17
C ILE A 169 10.40 7.10 3.83
N LYS A 170 10.74 7.84 2.77
CA LYS A 170 11.06 7.29 1.44
C LYS A 170 12.16 6.23 1.50
N SER A 171 13.21 6.47 2.29
CA SER A 171 14.33 5.53 2.44
C SER A 171 13.93 4.22 3.13
N GLN A 172 12.83 4.24 3.91
CA GLN A 172 12.32 3.09 4.65
C GLN A 172 11.25 2.29 3.90
N VAL A 173 10.84 2.71 2.69
CA VAL A 173 9.99 1.87 1.83
C VAL A 173 10.77 0.61 1.48
N LYS A 174 10.25 -0.56 1.87
CA LYS A 174 11.06 -1.78 1.89
C LYS A 174 11.29 -2.40 0.51
N ALA A 175 10.29 -2.35 -0.36
CA ALA A 175 10.34 -2.99 -1.67
C ALA A 175 11.37 -2.34 -2.61
N GLU A 176 12.07 -3.16 -3.41
CA GLU A 176 12.86 -2.65 -4.53
C GLU A 176 11.95 -2.08 -5.64
N PRO A 177 12.39 -1.05 -6.38
CA PRO A 177 11.59 -0.48 -7.45
C PRO A 177 11.40 -1.44 -8.63
N LEU A 178 10.24 -1.37 -9.27
CA LEU A 178 9.98 -2.01 -10.56
C LEU A 178 10.83 -1.36 -11.67
N ASN A 179 11.13 -2.15 -12.70
CA ASN A 179 11.70 -1.65 -13.94
C ASN A 179 10.59 -1.14 -14.88
N ILE A 180 10.02 0.01 -14.55
CA ILE A 180 9.00 0.71 -15.36
C ILE A 180 9.48 2.10 -15.76
N HIS A 181 8.88 2.64 -16.81
CA HIS A 181 9.05 4.04 -17.19
C HIS A 181 8.45 4.94 -16.11
N ILE A 182 9.19 5.99 -15.74
CA ILE A 182 8.74 7.04 -14.83
C ILE A 182 8.34 8.25 -15.69
N PRO A 183 7.06 8.64 -15.72
CA PRO A 183 6.62 9.85 -16.40
C PRO A 183 7.32 11.09 -15.84
N ASN A 184 7.52 12.12 -16.67
CA ASN A 184 8.05 13.43 -16.27
C ASN A 184 7.01 14.53 -16.53
#